data_AF-A0A965M8N5-F1
#
_entry.id   AF-A0A965M8N5-F1
#
_cell.length_a   1.000
_cell.length_b   1.000
_cell.length_c   1.000
_cell.angle_alpha   90.00
_cell.angle_beta   90.00
_cell.angle_gamma   90.00
#
_symmetry.space_group_name_H-M   'P 1'
#
loop_
_entity.id
_entity.type
_entity.pdbx_description
1 polymer ?
#
loop_
_entity_poly.entity_id
_entity_poly.type
_entity_poly.pdbx_seq_one_letter_code
_entity_poly.pdbx_strand_id
1 'polypeptide(L)'
;WDHHAGWDGRLLPNRSRLIGLERAHALLFQVLAPLTERSVSELHAIISTWPVGGDAGLIRSASIRLFGLPFPPLEIRSHLAREGLLQIYKDFCRSKADACQHCSMPEFLKQR
;
A
#
# COMPACT_ATOMS: atom_id res chain seq x y z
N TRP A 1 9.30 12.90 -5.95
CA TRP A 1 7.96 12.77 -6.56
C TRP A 1 7.72 13.77 -7.68
N ASP A 2 8.45 14.89 -7.76
CA ASP A 2 8.32 15.85 -8.87
C ASP A 2 9.11 15.51 -10.14
N HIS A 3 10.05 14.56 -10.05
CA HIS A 3 10.86 14.09 -11.16
C HIS A 3 10.62 12.59 -11.37
N HIS A 4 10.38 12.19 -12.61
CA HIS A 4 10.22 10.79 -13.02
C HIS A 4 11.40 10.38 -13.90
N ALA A 5 11.71 9.08 -13.91
CA ALA A 5 12.66 8.53 -14.85
C ALA A 5 11.97 8.18 -16.18
N GLY A 6 12.67 8.41 -17.29
CA GLY A 6 12.30 7.87 -18.60
C GLY A 6 12.53 6.35 -18.66
N TRP A 7 12.17 5.75 -19.80
CA TRP A 7 12.33 4.31 -20.04
C TRP A 7 13.78 3.83 -19.99
N ASP A 8 14.73 4.74 -20.14
CA ASP A 8 16.18 4.52 -20.02
C ASP A 8 16.70 4.64 -18.57
N GLY A 9 15.80 4.87 -17.60
CA GLY A 9 16.13 5.05 -16.19
C GLY A 9 16.70 6.43 -15.84
N ARG A 10 16.86 7.33 -16.81
CA ARG A 10 17.34 8.70 -16.55
C ARG A 10 16.20 9.60 -16.10
N LEU A 11 16.46 10.46 -15.13
CA LEU A 11 15.48 11.47 -14.71
C LEU A 11 15.12 12.39 -15.88
N LEU A 12 13.84 12.64 -16.07
CA LEU A 12 13.34 13.62 -17.03
C LEU A 12 13.88 15.00 -16.65
N PRO A 13 14.34 15.79 -17.64
CA PRO A 13 14.96 17.09 -17.40
C PRO A 13 14.00 18.11 -16.79
N ASN A 14 12.69 17.92 -17.00
CA ASN A 14 11.64 18.76 -16.44
C ASN A 14 10.80 17.99 -15.41
N ARG A 15 10.20 18.73 -14.48
CA ARG A 15 9.21 18.17 -13.57
C ARG A 15 8.07 17.57 -14.38
N SER A 16 7.73 16.32 -14.10
CA SER A 16 6.61 15.63 -14.72
C SER A 16 5.76 15.08 -13.59
N ARG A 17 4.46 15.35 -13.59
CA ARG A 17 3.54 14.72 -12.64
C ARG A 17 3.05 13.41 -13.23
N LEU A 18 2.95 12.36 -12.42
CA LEU A 18 2.44 11.05 -12.86
C LEU A 18 1.02 11.15 -13.43
N ILE A 19 0.21 12.03 -12.83
CA ILE A 19 -1.10 12.43 -13.30
C ILE A 19 -1.22 13.95 -13.28
N GLY A 20 -1.77 14.53 -14.35
CA GLY A 20 -2.11 15.95 -14.40
C GLY A 20 -3.24 16.29 -13.41
N LEU A 21 -3.37 17.57 -13.07
CA LEU A 21 -4.38 18.05 -12.11
C LEU A 21 -5.80 17.67 -12.54
N GLU A 22 -6.13 17.85 -13.82
CA GLU A 22 -7.43 17.46 -14.38
C GLU A 22 -7.73 15.96 -14.21
N ARG A 23 -6.72 15.11 -14.42
CA ARG A 23 -6.88 13.67 -14.23
C ARG A 23 -7.03 13.31 -12.75
N ALA A 24 -6.33 14.02 -11.86
CA ALA A 24 -6.50 13.85 -10.42
C ALA A 24 -7.91 14.23 -9.96
N HIS A 25 -8.46 15.35 -10.45
CA HIS A 25 -9.85 15.74 -10.19
C HIS A 25 -10.84 14.68 -10.70
N ALA A 26 -10.66 14.18 -11.92
CA ALA A 26 -11.51 13.13 -12.46
C ALA A 26 -11.46 11.86 -11.59
N LEU A 27 -10.28 11.43 -11.14
CA LEU A 27 -10.15 10.28 -10.25
C LEU A 27 -10.85 10.50 -8.90
N LEU A 28 -10.72 11.69 -8.30
CA LEU A 28 -11.38 12.03 -7.05
C LEU A 28 -12.91 11.94 -7.18
N PHE A 29 -13.51 12.58 -8.17
CA PHE A 29 -14.97 12.67 -8.26
C PHE A 29 -15.63 11.48 -8.94
N GLN A 30 -14.99 10.87 -9.94
CA GLN A 30 -15.63 9.79 -10.70
C GLN A 30 -15.39 8.42 -10.08
N VAL A 31 -14.28 8.25 -9.35
CA VAL A 31 -13.90 6.95 -8.78
C VAL A 31 -14.06 6.92 -7.28
N LEU A 32 -13.60 7.96 -6.56
CA LEU A 32 -13.60 7.94 -5.10
C LEU A 32 -14.91 8.44 -4.48
N ALA A 33 -15.57 9.46 -5.05
CA ALA A 33 -16.82 9.99 -4.50
C ALA A 33 -17.95 8.93 -4.39
N PRO A 34 -18.18 8.03 -5.37
CA PRO A 34 -19.19 6.98 -5.21
C PRO A 34 -18.92 5.99 -4.07
N LEU A 35 -17.70 5.96 -3.55
CA LEU A 35 -17.32 5.11 -2.42
C LEU A 35 -17.61 5.77 -1.07
N THR A 36 -17.77 7.10 -0.99
CA THR A 36 -17.96 7.79 0.30
C THR A 36 -19.34 7.60 0.90
N GLU A 37 -20.33 7.24 0.08
CA GLU A 37 -21.72 7.02 0.51
C GLU A 37 -21.98 5.57 0.93
N ARG A 38 -21.00 4.68 0.71
CA ARG A 38 -21.10 3.24 0.99
C ARG A 38 -20.85 2.97 2.47
N SER A 39 -21.56 2.00 3.03
CA SER A 39 -21.21 1.44 4.33
C SER A 39 -19.86 0.71 4.30
N VAL A 40 -19.24 0.54 5.47
CA VAL A 40 -17.96 -0.17 5.60
C VAL A 40 -18.05 -1.61 5.05
N SER A 41 -19.18 -2.30 5.28
CA SER A 41 -19.40 -3.67 4.78
C SER A 41 -19.51 -3.72 3.25
N GLU A 42 -20.20 -2.77 2.63
CA GLU A 42 -20.29 -2.66 1.17
C GLU A 42 -18.93 -2.36 0.54
N LEU A 43 -18.17 -1.44 1.15
CA LEU A 43 -16.79 -1.15 0.72
C LEU A 43 -15.90 -2.39 0.80
N HIS A 44 -15.99 -3.12 1.91
CA HIS A 44 -15.23 -4.36 2.09
C HIS A 44 -15.57 -5.40 1.01
N ALA A 45 -16.85 -5.57 0.68
CA ALA A 45 -17.27 -6.47 -0.38
C ALA A 45 -16.71 -6.06 -1.75
N ILE A 46 -16.78 -4.77 -2.11
CA ILE A 46 -16.26 -4.25 -3.38
C ILE A 46 -14.74 -4.44 -3.47
N ILE A 47 -14.00 -3.96 -2.47
CA ILE A 47 -12.52 -3.96 -2.47
C ILE A 47 -11.97 -5.39 -2.48
N SER A 48 -12.67 -6.34 -1.85
CA SER A 48 -12.27 -7.76 -1.85
C SER A 48 -12.27 -8.39 -3.24
N THR A 49 -12.98 -7.80 -4.21
CA THR A 49 -12.99 -8.26 -5.61
C THR A 49 -11.89 -7.64 -6.47
N TRP A 50 -11.16 -6.63 -5.96
CA TRP A 50 -10.18 -5.93 -6.77
C TRP A 50 -9.00 -6.83 -7.15
N PRO A 51 -8.48 -6.68 -8.38
CA PRO A 51 -7.31 -7.42 -8.80
C PRO A 51 -6.13 -7.04 -7.91
N VAL A 52 -5.24 -8.00 -7.70
CA VAL A 52 -4.13 -7.77 -6.81
C VAL A 52 -3.12 -6.82 -7.45
N GLY A 53 -2.90 -5.66 -6.83
CA GLY A 53 -1.96 -4.64 -7.30
C GLY A 53 -0.49 -5.09 -7.33
N GLY A 54 0.28 -4.41 -8.18
CA GLY A 54 1.68 -4.71 -8.46
C GLY A 54 2.65 -3.95 -7.57
N ASP A 55 2.92 -4.48 -6.37
CA ASP A 55 4.12 -4.10 -5.60
C ASP A 55 4.74 -5.34 -4.94
N ALA A 56 5.11 -6.32 -5.77
CA ALA A 56 5.70 -7.57 -5.30
C ALA A 56 7.00 -7.34 -4.49
N GLY A 57 7.71 -6.23 -4.74
CA GLY A 57 8.95 -5.87 -4.06
C GLY A 57 8.70 -5.49 -2.59
N LEU A 58 7.84 -4.50 -2.33
CA LEU A 58 7.54 -4.09 -0.96
C LEU A 58 6.80 -5.18 -0.19
N ILE A 59 5.89 -5.91 -0.82
CA ILE A 59 5.19 -6.98 -0.11
C ILE A 59 6.15 -8.12 0.25
N ARG A 60 7.12 -8.45 -0.62
CA ARG A 60 8.19 -9.39 -0.28
C ARG A 60 9.00 -8.92 0.93
N SER A 61 9.42 -7.66 0.94
CA SER A 61 10.15 -7.09 2.09
C SER A 61 9.32 -7.11 3.37
N ALA A 62 8.03 -6.77 3.28
CA ALA A 62 7.11 -6.82 4.40
C ALA A 62 6.96 -8.25 4.95
N SER A 63 6.75 -9.25 4.10
CA SER A 63 6.61 -10.65 4.52
C SER A 63 7.86 -11.22 5.14
N ILE A 64 9.04 -10.93 4.59
CA ILE A 64 10.30 -11.37 5.19
C ILE A 64 10.50 -10.71 6.55
N ARG A 65 10.20 -9.41 6.67
CA ARG A 65 10.45 -8.67 7.91
C ARG A 65 9.48 -9.02 9.04
N LEU A 66 8.21 -9.26 8.72
CA LEU A 66 7.17 -9.57 9.71
C LEU A 66 7.07 -11.06 10.03
N PHE A 67 7.32 -11.93 9.05
CA PHE A 67 7.07 -13.38 9.20
C PHE A 67 8.31 -14.24 8.96
N GLY A 68 9.41 -13.70 8.44
CA GLY A 68 10.60 -14.50 8.09
C GLY A 68 10.38 -15.47 6.92
N LEU A 69 9.28 -15.35 6.17
CA LEU A 69 8.90 -16.26 5.09
C LEU A 69 9.09 -15.64 3.70
N PRO A 70 9.48 -16.44 2.69
CA PRO A 70 9.48 -15.99 1.29
C PRO A 70 8.04 -15.78 0.77
N PHE A 71 7.86 -14.76 -0.07
CA PHE A 71 6.55 -14.22 -0.47
C PHE A 71 5.96 -14.80 -1.77
N PRO A 72 4.61 -14.97 -1.92
CA PRO A 72 3.55 -14.80 -0.92
C PRO A 72 3.17 -16.10 -0.17
N PRO A 73 2.96 -16.05 1.16
CA PRO A 73 2.24 -17.11 1.88
C PRO A 73 0.79 -17.26 1.37
N LEU A 74 0.20 -18.44 1.56
CA LEU A 74 -1.17 -18.76 1.13
C LEU A 74 -2.22 -17.81 1.74
N GLU A 75 -1.95 -17.33 2.94
CA GLU A 75 -2.82 -16.48 3.77
C GLU A 75 -2.89 -15.03 3.26
N ILE A 76 -1.97 -14.61 2.38
CA ILE A 76 -1.83 -13.23 1.89
C ILE A 76 -2.13 -13.16 0.38
N ARG A 77 -3.11 -13.95 -0.07
CA ARG A 77 -3.54 -14.00 -1.48
C ARG A 77 -4.53 -12.90 -1.85
N SER A 78 -5.38 -12.48 -0.92
CA SER A 78 -6.35 -11.42 -1.20
C SER A 78 -5.66 -10.06 -1.31
N HIS A 79 -6.22 -9.18 -2.14
CA HIS A 79 -5.73 -7.81 -2.27
C HIS A 79 -5.76 -7.08 -0.92
N LEU A 80 -6.86 -7.19 -0.18
CA LEU A 80 -7.01 -6.55 1.12
C LEU A 80 -5.98 -7.04 2.16
N ALA A 81 -5.66 -8.34 2.17
CA ALA A 81 -4.63 -8.86 3.07
C ALA A 81 -3.24 -8.31 2.73
N ARG A 82 -2.94 -8.12 1.43
CA ARG A 82 -1.67 -7.52 0.99
C ARG A 82 -1.59 -6.04 1.38
N GLU A 83 -2.67 -5.29 1.21
CA GLU A 83 -2.72 -3.88 1.65
C GLU A 83 -2.61 -3.75 3.16
N GLY A 84 -3.30 -4.60 3.93
CA GLY A 84 -3.18 -4.65 5.39
C GLY A 84 -1.75 -4.96 5.84
N LEU A 85 -1.08 -5.91 5.18
CA LEU A 85 0.32 -6.23 5.45
C LEU A 85 1.22 -5.02 5.16
N LEU A 86 1.05 -4.36 4.01
CA LEU A 86 1.81 -3.18 3.65
C LEU A 86 1.58 -2.03 4.63
N GLN A 87 0.36 -1.89 5.15
CA GLN A 87 0.02 -0.87 6.13
C GLN A 87 0.76 -1.12 7.46
N ILE A 88 0.68 -2.34 8.01
CA ILE A 88 1.44 -2.72 9.22
C ILE A 88 2.94 -2.47 8.99
N TYR A 89 3.45 -2.89 7.84
CA TYR A 89 4.86 -2.69 7.50
C TYR A 89 5.23 -1.21 7.45
N LYS A 90 4.41 -0.35 6.85
CA LYS A 90 4.66 1.10 6.76
C LYS A 90 4.62 1.77 8.14
N ASP A 91 3.66 1.38 8.97
CA ASP A 91 3.39 2.04 10.25
C ASP A 91 4.40 1.64 11.32
N PHE A 92 4.82 0.37 11.34
CA PHE A 92 5.64 -0.18 12.44
C PHE A 92 7.01 -0.69 12.00
N CYS A 93 7.19 -1.07 10.73
CA CYS A 93 8.34 -1.87 10.30
C CYS A 93 9.11 -1.25 9.12
N ARG A 94 8.89 0.01 8.76
CA ARG A 94 9.62 0.65 7.65
C ARG A 94 10.96 1.25 8.08
N SER A 95 11.12 1.56 9.37
CA SER A 95 12.33 2.11 9.97
C SER A 95 13.42 1.04 10.20
N LYS A 96 14.58 1.44 10.74
CA LYS A 96 15.80 0.62 10.92
C LYS A 96 15.54 -0.71 11.66
N ALA A 97 16.47 -1.67 11.53
CA ALA A 97 16.34 -3.04 12.06
C ALA A 97 16.16 -3.13 13.59
N ASP A 98 16.65 -2.14 14.32
CA ASP A 98 16.48 -1.96 15.76
C ASP A 98 15.05 -1.53 16.16
N ALA A 99 14.23 -1.08 15.21
CA ALA A 99 12.85 -0.67 15.46
C ALA A 99 11.97 -1.80 16.02
N CYS A 100 12.32 -3.08 15.78
CA CYS A 100 11.58 -4.20 16.36
C CYS A 100 11.74 -4.29 17.88
N GLN A 101 12.89 -3.90 18.44
CA GLN A 101 13.13 -3.94 19.89
C GLN A 101 12.28 -2.91 20.64
N HIS A 102 11.92 -1.82 19.97
CA HIS A 102 11.12 -0.72 20.51
C HIS A 102 9.83 -0.51 19.71
N CYS A 103 9.32 -1.58 19.10
CA CYS A 103 8.15 -1.50 18.22
C CYS A 103 6.90 -1.22 19.05
N SER A 104 6.09 -0.23 18.64
CA SER A 104 4.84 0.12 19.32
C SER A 104 3.64 -0.75 18.91
N MET A 105 3.82 -1.69 17.98
CA MET A 105 2.74 -2.56 17.49
C MET A 105 2.12 -3.43 18.61
N PRO A 106 2.89 -4.09 19.50
CA PRO A 106 2.31 -4.91 20.57
C PRO A 106 1.41 -4.09 21.50
N GLU A 107 1.82 -2.87 21.84
CA GLU A 107 1.06 -1.94 22.68
C GLU A 107 -0.21 -1.47 21.96
N PHE A 108 -0.12 -1.16 20.67
CA PHE A 108 -1.26 -0.78 19.84
C PHE A 108 -2.32 -1.90 19.78
N LEU A 109 -1.91 -3.16 19.68
CA LEU A 109 -2.83 -4.30 19.64
C LEU A 109 -3.55 -4.55 20.98
N LYS A 110 -3.00 -4.12 22.11
CA LYS A 110 -3.66 -4.22 23.42
C LYS A 110 -4.80 -3.21 23.60
N GLN A 111 -4.91 -2.20 22.73
CA GLN A 111 -5.89 -1.12 22.82
C GLN A 111 -7.09 -1.31 21.87
N ARG A 112 -7.18 -2.44 21.17
CA ARG A 112 -8.29 -2.82 20.28
C ARG A 112 -8.93 -4.11 20.73
#